data_AF-A0A9W9CCX4-F1
#
_entry.id   AF-A0A9W9CCX4-F1
#
_cell.length_a   1.000
_cell.length_b   1.000
_cell.length_c   1.000
_cell.angle_alpha   90.00
_cell.angle_beta   90.00
_cell.angle_gamma   90.00
#
_symmetry.space_group_name_H-M   'P 1'
#
loop_
_entity.id
_entity.type
_entity.pdbx_description
1 polymer ?
#
loop_
_entity_poly.entity_id
_entity_poly.type
_entity_poly.pdbx_seq_one_letter_code
_entity_poly.pdbx_strand_id
1 'polypeptide(L)'
;MASLPNFLTPAGHSRFELNALLNSSVSAADAAITRFNLQKHTIRTYGSPDDLANDRETDLKLTSTRTDKHYEATLASIKAGKDA
;
A
#
# COMPACT_ATOMS: atom_id res chain seq x y z
N MET A 1 12.87 2.47 -3.92
CA MET A 1 12.18 3.62 -3.30
C MET A 1 12.20 4.78 -4.29
N ALA A 2 11.33 4.74 -5.31
CA ALA A 2 11.29 5.73 -6.39
C ALA A 2 9.87 5.97 -6.96
N SER A 3 8.85 5.33 -6.36
CA SER A 3 7.49 5.32 -6.91
C SER A 3 6.53 6.28 -6.19
N LEU A 4 6.65 6.43 -4.87
CA LEU A 4 5.75 7.28 -4.07
C LEU A 4 5.63 8.72 -4.59
N PRO A 5 6.71 9.44 -4.94
CA PRO A 5 6.60 10.82 -5.45
C PRO A 5 5.73 10.94 -6.71
N ASN A 6 5.70 9.92 -7.57
CA ASN A 6 4.92 9.95 -8.81
C ASN A 6 3.41 9.97 -8.53
N PHE A 7 2.96 9.26 -7.49
CA PHE A 7 1.55 9.22 -7.08
C PHE A 7 1.08 10.52 -6.42
N LEU A 8 1.99 11.30 -5.83
CA LEU A 8 1.68 12.55 -5.14
C LEU A 8 1.64 13.77 -6.08
N THR A 9 1.95 13.60 -7.37
CA THR A 9 1.78 14.66 -8.36
C THR A 9 0.29 14.85 -8.70
N PRO A 10 -0.13 16.02 -9.24
CA PRO A 10 -1.51 16.20 -9.70
C PRO A 10 -1.95 15.15 -10.74
N ALA A 11 -1.03 14.76 -11.64
CA ALA A 11 -1.27 13.71 -12.62
C ALA A 11 -1.46 12.34 -11.95
N GLY A 12 -0.68 12.04 -10.92
CA GLY A 12 -0.83 10.85 -10.08
C GLY A 12 -2.18 10.79 -9.39
N HIS A 13 -2.55 11.85 -8.65
CA HIS A 13 -3.84 11.96 -7.96
C HIS A 13 -5.06 11.89 -8.88
N SER A 14 -4.94 12.33 -10.13
CA SER A 14 -6.04 12.23 -11.10
C SER A 14 -6.30 10.80 -11.60
N ARG A 15 -5.35 9.88 -11.41
CA ARG A 15 -5.39 8.51 -11.94
C ARG A 15 -5.43 7.44 -10.85
N PHE A 16 -4.86 7.75 -9.70
CA PHE A 16 -4.70 6.81 -8.60
C PHE A 16 -5.11 7.47 -7.29
N GLU A 17 -5.85 6.72 -6.50
CA GLU A 17 -6.14 7.06 -5.11
C GLU A 17 -5.31 6.14 -4.21
N LEU A 18 -4.57 6.72 -3.27
CA LEU A 18 -3.94 5.96 -2.21
C LEU A 18 -5.01 5.70 -1.14
N ASN A 19 -5.51 4.47 -1.07
CA ASN A 19 -6.58 4.08 -0.13
C ASN A 19 -6.11 3.10 0.96
N ALA A 20 -4.97 2.45 0.77
CA ALA A 20 -4.42 1.46 1.70
C ALA A 20 -2.89 1.51 1.79
N LEU A 21 -2.36 1.25 2.98
CA LEU A 21 -0.93 1.16 3.24
C LEU A 21 -0.61 -0.02 4.17
N LEU A 22 0.17 -0.97 3.66
CA LEU A 22 0.72 -2.08 4.43
C LEU A 22 2.15 -1.77 4.88
N ASN A 23 2.45 -2.06 6.15
CA ASN A 23 3.82 -2.07 6.68
C ASN A 23 4.00 -3.25 7.63
N SER A 24 5.16 -3.35 8.30
CA SER A 24 5.45 -4.40 9.29
C SER A 24 4.52 -4.41 10.51
N SER A 25 3.80 -3.31 10.73
CA SER A 25 2.73 -3.17 11.72
C SER A 25 1.83 -1.99 11.34
N VAL A 26 0.62 -1.93 11.91
CA VAL A 26 -0.29 -0.78 11.76
C VAL A 26 0.37 0.52 12.22
N SER A 27 1.03 0.50 13.39
CA SER A 27 1.77 1.66 13.91
C SER A 27 2.88 2.14 12.97
N ALA A 28 3.62 1.22 12.34
CA ALA A 28 4.62 1.59 11.35
C ALA A 28 4.01 2.17 10.06
N ALA A 29 2.82 1.71 9.66
CA ALA A 29 2.08 2.29 8.54
C ALA A 29 1.57 3.71 8.88
N ASP A 30 1.02 3.92 10.08
CA ASP A 30 0.63 5.23 10.59
C ASP A 30 1.80 6.22 10.68
N ALA A 31 2.97 5.74 11.14
CA ALA A 31 4.19 6.52 11.18
C ALA A 31 4.64 6.93 9.77
N ALA A 32 4.50 6.05 8.78
CA ALA A 32 4.81 6.35 7.39
C ALA A 32 3.85 7.38 6.79
N ILE A 33 2.53 7.25 7.03
CA ILE A 33 1.54 8.26 6.61
C ILE A 33 1.92 9.64 7.14
N THR A 34 2.27 9.72 8.43
CA THR A 34 2.68 10.96 9.08
C THR A 34 3.99 11.49 8.48
N ARG A 35 4.98 10.62 8.30
CA ARG A 35 6.30 11.00 7.77
C ARG A 35 6.25 11.51 6.34
N PHE A 36 5.37 10.97 5.51
CA PHE A 36 5.21 11.37 4.11
C PHE A 36 4.05 12.35 3.90
N ASN A 37 3.45 12.84 4.97
CA ASN A 37 2.32 13.79 4.95
C ASN A 37 1.19 13.33 4.02
N LEU A 38 0.89 12.03 4.03
CA LEU A 38 -0.20 11.45 3.25
C LEU A 38 -1.52 11.82 3.90
N GLN A 39 -2.60 11.93 3.12
CA GLN A 39 -3.92 12.27 3.62
C GLN A 39 -4.46 11.13 4.50
N LYS A 40 -4.25 11.24 5.81
CA LYS A 40 -4.52 10.17 6.78
C LYS A 40 -5.98 9.70 6.78
N HIS A 41 -6.92 10.56 6.40
CA HIS A 41 -8.35 10.23 6.42
C HIS A 41 -8.81 9.34 5.26
N THR A 42 -7.99 9.17 4.21
CA THR A 42 -8.34 8.33 3.06
C THR A 42 -7.58 7.01 3.03
N ILE A 43 -6.55 6.84 3.87
CA ILE A 43 -5.65 5.69 3.82
C ILE A 43 -5.86 4.76 5.01
N ARG A 44 -6.31 3.54 4.75
CA ARG A 44 -6.37 2.45 5.73
C ARG A 44 -4.98 1.85 5.96
N THR A 45 -4.64 1.56 7.21
CA THR A 45 -3.34 1.02 7.59
C THR A 45 -3.42 -0.47 7.94
N TYR A 46 -2.46 -1.25 7.46
CA TYR A 46 -2.39 -2.69 7.65
C TYR A 46 -1.01 -3.10 8.17
N GLY A 47 -1.00 -4.13 9.03
CA GLY A 47 0.22 -4.76 9.54
C GLY A 47 0.50 -6.16 8.97
N SER A 48 -0.47 -6.76 8.28
CA SER A 48 -0.38 -8.10 7.70
C SER A 48 -0.71 -8.07 6.21
N PRO A 49 0.06 -8.79 5.36
CA PRO A 49 -0.27 -8.98 3.96
C PRO A 49 -1.66 -9.58 3.72
N ASP A 50 -2.11 -10.50 4.56
CA ASP A 50 -3.42 -11.13 4.44
C ASP A 50 -4.57 -10.14 4.68
N ASP A 51 -4.43 -9.25 5.66
CA ASP A 51 -5.43 -8.22 5.93
C ASP A 51 -5.59 -7.26 4.74
N LEU A 52 -4.45 -6.83 4.15
CA LEU A 52 -4.47 -6.02 2.93
C LEU A 52 -5.03 -6.80 1.74
N ALA A 53 -4.68 -8.08 1.60
CA ALA A 53 -5.15 -8.92 0.50
C ALA A 53 -6.68 -9.09 0.52
N ASN A 54 -7.30 -9.11 1.70
CA ASN A 54 -8.75 -9.21 1.85
C ASN A 54 -9.51 -7.87 1.68
N ASP A 55 -8.83 -6.72 1.60
CA ASP A 55 -9.48 -5.43 1.34
C ASP A 55 -10.06 -5.39 -0.08
N ARG A 56 -11.39 -5.36 -0.20
CA ARG A 56 -12.09 -5.34 -1.50
C ARG A 56 -12.04 -3.98 -2.21
N GLU A 57 -11.66 -2.92 -1.52
CA GLU A 57 -11.59 -1.58 -2.11
C GLU A 57 -10.22 -1.27 -2.72
N THR A 58 -9.22 -2.15 -2.56
CA THR A 58 -7.89 -1.95 -3.17
C THR A 58 -7.80 -2.72 -4.49
N ASP A 59 -7.74 -1.99 -5.60
CA ASP A 59 -7.67 -2.56 -6.96
C ASP A 59 -6.24 -2.93 -7.39
N LEU A 60 -5.25 -2.09 -7.03
CA LEU A 60 -3.86 -2.23 -7.45
C LEU A 60 -2.93 -2.23 -6.25
N LYS A 61 -2.07 -3.24 -6.15
CA LYS A 61 -1.03 -3.28 -5.12
C LYS A 61 0.35 -2.97 -5.70
N LEU A 62 1.04 -2.00 -5.09
CA LEU A 62 2.46 -1.75 -5.34
C LEU A 62 3.34 -2.29 -4.21
N THR A 63 4.15 -3.31 -4.49
CA THR A 63 5.13 -3.83 -3.52
C THR A 63 6.48 -3.11 -3.69
N SER A 64 6.87 -2.29 -2.71
CA SER A 64 8.18 -1.61 -2.67
C SER A 64 8.95 -1.92 -1.37
N THR A 65 8.87 -3.18 -0.92
CA THR A 65 9.62 -3.67 0.24
C THR A 65 10.99 -4.23 -0.17
N ARG A 66 11.76 -4.77 0.78
CA ARG A 66 12.97 -5.54 0.44
C ARG A 66 12.58 -6.81 -0.32
N THR A 67 13.39 -7.23 -1.29
CA THR A 67 13.06 -8.33 -2.24
C THR A 67 12.73 -9.66 -1.56
N ASP A 68 13.39 -9.97 -0.44
CA ASP A 68 13.11 -11.17 0.36
C ASP A 68 11.67 -11.21 0.93
N LYS A 69 11.03 -10.05 1.05
CA LYS A 69 9.63 -9.90 1.49
C LYS A 69 8.63 -9.79 0.35
N HIS A 70 9.08 -9.70 -0.90
CA HIS A 70 8.18 -9.59 -2.06
C HIS A 70 7.29 -10.82 -2.20
N TYR A 71 7.87 -12.02 -2.05
CA TYR A 71 7.11 -13.25 -2.23
C TYR A 71 5.95 -13.34 -1.23
N GLU A 72 6.25 -13.20 0.06
CA GLU A 72 5.26 -13.23 1.14
C GLU A 72 4.17 -12.17 0.95
N ALA A 73 4.58 -10.92 0.70
CA ALA A 73 3.63 -9.82 0.60
C ALA A 73 2.75 -9.90 -0.66
N THR A 74 3.34 -10.24 -1.82
CA THR A 74 2.63 -10.23 -3.11
C THR A 74 1.79 -11.49 -3.30
N LEU A 75 2.26 -12.65 -2.81
CA LEU A 75 1.51 -13.90 -2.94
C LEU A 75 0.14 -13.84 -2.28
N ALA A 76 0.01 -13.20 -1.11
CA ALA A 76 -1.27 -13.01 -0.44
C ALA A 76 -2.29 -12.28 -1.35
N SER A 77 -1.84 -11.21 -2.02
CA SER A 77 -2.69 -10.43 -2.92
C SER A 77 -3.06 -11.18 -4.20
N ILE A 78 -2.11 -11.92 -4.81
CA ILE A 78 -2.39 -12.77 -5.97
C ILE A 78 -3.39 -13.87 -5.62
N LYS A 79 -3.22 -14.53 -4.46
CA LYS A 79 -4.17 -15.55 -3.97
C LYS A 79 -5.57 -15.00 -3.74
N ALA A 80 -5.67 -13.73 -3.36
CA ALA A 80 -6.94 -13.02 -3.21
C ALA A 80 -7.54 -12.54 -4.56
N GLY A 81 -6.85 -12.79 -5.68
CA GLY A 81 -7.32 -12.43 -7.03
C GLY A 81 -7.08 -10.98 -7.43
N LYS A 82 -6.16 -10.27 -6.74
CA LYS A 82 -5.80 -8.88 -7.06
C LYS A 82 -4.75 -8.80 -8.15
N ASP A 83 -4.79 -7.73 -8.94
CA ASP A 83 -3.73 -7.39 -9.89
C ASP A 83 -2.44 -7.00 -9.12
N ALA A 84 -1.32 -7.60 -9.51
CA ALA A 84 -0.05 -7.58 -8.79
C ALA A 84 1.15 -7.18 -9.66
#